data_AF-A0A920B3R0-F1
#
_entry.id   AF-A0A920B3R0-F1
#
_cell.length_a   1.000
_cell.length_b   1.000
_cell.length_c   1.000
_cell.angle_alpha   90.00
_cell.angle_beta   90.00
_cell.angle_gamma   90.00
#
_symmetry.space_group_name_H-M   'P 1'
#
loop_
_entity.id
_entity.type
_entity.pdbx_description
1 polymer ?
#
loop_
_entity_poly.entity_id
_entity_poly.type
_entity_poly.pdbx_seq_one_letter_code
_entity_poly.pdbx_strand_id
1 'polypeptide(L)'
;MKKDIVNYKNFYVDGKEKIIASFVVKSNKILCKINSVSNPEEAKKYSGRMIFIDRIELPKLDKKKFYYNDLIHMKAYIKKKQVGVVMNVKNHGAGDYLEILDKKKEILVPFNDDHIEEIDIKKKVLFLNPSYYEI
;
A
#
# COMPACT_ATOMS: atom_id res chain seq x y z
N MET A 1 -1.84 7.17 -7.31
CA MET A 1 -2.74 6.65 -6.26
C MET A 1 -3.93 7.56 -5.95
N LYS A 2 -3.76 8.83 -5.48
CA LYS A 2 -4.91 9.68 -5.07
C LYS A 2 -5.96 9.95 -6.16
N LYS A 3 -5.59 9.89 -7.45
CA LYS A 3 -6.52 10.15 -8.57
C LYS A 3 -7.03 8.89 -9.26
N ASP A 4 -6.43 7.72 -9.01
CA ASP A 4 -6.78 6.49 -9.73
C ASP A 4 -8.10 5.89 -9.23
N ILE A 5 -8.55 6.28 -8.03
CA ILE A 5 -9.80 5.82 -7.43
C ILE A 5 -11.03 6.07 -8.33
N VAL A 6 -10.97 7.08 -9.21
CA VAL A 6 -12.04 7.42 -10.17
C VAL A 6 -12.24 6.36 -11.25
N ASN A 7 -11.28 5.46 -11.44
CA ASN A 7 -11.32 4.43 -12.48
C ASN A 7 -12.04 3.15 -12.03
N TYR A 8 -12.38 3.02 -10.74
CA TYR A 8 -13.07 1.86 -10.20
C TYR A 8 -14.55 2.17 -9.96
N LYS A 9 -15.37 1.12 -9.96
CA LYS A 9 -16.83 1.24 -9.71
C LYS A 9 -17.31 0.36 -8.58
N ASN A 10 -16.71 -0.82 -8.40
CA ASN A 10 -17.04 -1.72 -7.31
C ASN A 10 -16.15 -1.45 -6.12
N PHE A 11 -16.76 -1.26 -4.96
CA PHE A 11 -16.04 -1.07 -3.71
C PHE A 11 -16.68 -1.92 -2.61
N TYR A 12 -15.94 -2.12 -1.54
CA TYR A 12 -16.44 -2.72 -0.32
C TYR A 12 -16.28 -1.75 0.83
N VAL A 13 -17.31 -1.62 1.67
CA VAL A 13 -17.24 -0.83 2.89
C VAL A 13 -16.85 -1.74 4.04
N ASP A 14 -15.80 -1.36 4.77
CA ASP A 14 -15.18 -2.13 5.86
C ASP A 14 -14.82 -3.58 5.45
N GLY A 15 -14.56 -3.79 4.15
CA GLY A 15 -14.21 -5.09 3.57
C GLY A 15 -15.36 -6.10 3.48
N LYS A 16 -16.62 -5.68 3.70
CA LYS A 16 -17.77 -6.60 3.77
C LYS A 16 -18.89 -6.23 2.80
N GLU A 17 -19.40 -5.01 2.89
CA GLU A 17 -20.58 -4.57 2.16
C GLU A 17 -20.18 -4.08 0.76
N LYS A 18 -20.59 -4.81 -0.28
CA LYS A 18 -20.33 -4.38 -1.67
C LYS A 18 -21.23 -3.19 -2.03
N ILE A 19 -20.61 -2.14 -2.57
CA ILE A 19 -21.28 -0.95 -3.07
C ILE A 19 -20.82 -0.62 -4.49
N ILE A 20 -21.68 0.09 -5.22
CA ILE A 20 -21.30 0.75 -6.48
C ILE A 20 -21.15 2.23 -6.19
N ALA A 21 -19.97 2.77 -6.44
CA ALA A 21 -19.67 4.17 -6.21
C ALA A 21 -18.89 4.77 -7.37
N SER A 22 -19.01 6.09 -7.53
CA SER A 22 -18.24 6.87 -8.48
C SER A 22 -17.56 8.02 -7.77
N PHE A 23 -16.36 8.37 -8.23
CA PHE A 23 -15.55 9.43 -7.62
C PHE A 23 -15.28 10.53 -8.64
N VAL A 24 -15.35 11.79 -8.18
CA VAL A 24 -15.01 12.97 -8.98
C VAL A 24 -14.05 13.83 -8.18
N VAL A 25 -12.98 14.26 -8.82
CA VAL A 25 -12.05 15.23 -8.24
C VAL A 25 -12.61 16.63 -8.47
N LYS A 26 -12.92 17.36 -7.40
CA LYS A 26 -13.30 18.78 -7.45
C LYS A 26 -12.36 19.60 -6.58
N SER A 27 -11.64 20.52 -7.23
CA SER A 27 -10.57 21.30 -6.61
C SER A 27 -9.55 20.38 -5.93
N ASN A 28 -9.40 20.46 -4.60
CA ASN A 28 -8.48 19.63 -3.80
C ASN A 28 -9.19 18.51 -3.01
N LYS A 29 -10.45 18.20 -3.34
CA LYS A 29 -11.24 17.16 -2.69
C LYS A 29 -11.65 16.08 -3.70
N ILE A 30 -11.83 14.87 -3.19
CA ILE A 30 -12.44 13.78 -3.93
C ILE A 30 -13.85 13.60 -3.37
N LEU A 31 -14.85 13.75 -4.24
CA LEU A 31 -16.25 13.55 -3.91
C LEU A 31 -16.68 12.16 -4.36
N CYS A 32 -17.38 11.44 -3.49
CA CYS A 32 -17.92 10.11 -3.77
C CYS A 32 -19.44 10.19 -3.91
N LYS A 33 -19.99 9.52 -4.92
CA LYS A 33 -21.42 9.22 -5.04
C LYS A 33 -21.60 7.72 -4.99
N ILE A 34 -22.24 7.24 -3.91
CA ILE A 34 -22.70 5.86 -3.80
C ILE A 34 -24.07 5.78 -4.49
N ASN A 35 -24.24 4.85 -5.42
CA ASN A 35 -25.43 4.79 -6.27
C ASN A 35 -26.73 4.57 -5.48
N SER A 36 -26.68 3.80 -4.41
CA SER A 36 -27.82 3.50 -3.53
C SER A 36 -28.16 4.63 -2.54
N VAL A 37 -27.34 5.67 -2.44
CA VAL A 37 -27.50 6.76 -1.45
C VAL A 37 -28.04 8.01 -2.14
N SER A 38 -29.17 8.51 -1.67
CA SER A 38 -29.89 9.63 -2.31
C SER A 38 -29.99 10.90 -1.46
N ASN A 39 -29.81 10.80 -0.14
CA ASN A 39 -29.94 11.92 0.80
C ASN A 39 -28.73 12.03 1.76
N PRO A 40 -28.54 13.21 2.39
CA PRO A 40 -27.46 13.44 3.35
C PRO A 40 -27.48 12.50 4.56
N GLU A 41 -28.64 12.13 5.06
CA GLU A 41 -28.81 11.27 6.23
C GLU A 41 -28.25 9.86 5.98
N GLU A 42 -28.51 9.30 4.80
CA GLU A 42 -27.92 8.04 4.33
C GLU A 42 -26.41 8.17 4.15
N ALA A 43 -25.95 9.26 3.52
CA ALA A 43 -24.52 9.48 3.28
C ALA A 43 -23.72 9.54 4.59
N LYS A 44 -24.31 10.14 5.64
CA LYS A 44 -23.68 10.26 6.96
C LYS A 44 -23.32 8.90 7.58
N LYS A 45 -24.08 7.83 7.26
CA LYS A 45 -23.81 6.46 7.73
C LYS A 45 -22.48 5.90 7.20
N TYR A 46 -21.93 6.46 6.12
CA TYR A 46 -20.66 6.05 5.53
C TYR A 46 -19.48 6.91 6.00
N SER A 47 -19.72 7.98 6.77
CA SER A 47 -18.66 8.86 7.26
C SER A 47 -17.72 8.12 8.22
N GLY A 48 -16.41 8.20 7.96
CA GLY A 48 -15.38 7.54 8.78
C GLY A 48 -15.19 6.04 8.50
N ARG A 49 -16.02 5.44 7.63
CA ARG A 49 -15.85 4.05 7.20
C ARG A 49 -14.75 3.92 6.16
N MET A 50 -14.12 2.76 6.10
CA MET A 50 -13.06 2.49 5.12
C MET A 50 -13.68 1.89 3.85
N ILE A 51 -13.09 2.23 2.69
CA ILE A 51 -13.46 1.66 1.40
C ILE A 51 -12.32 0.85 0.83
N PHE A 52 -12.66 -0.27 0.20
CA PHE A 52 -11.71 -1.24 -0.34
C PHE A 52 -12.10 -1.59 -1.77
N ILE A 53 -11.13 -2.04 -2.55
CA ILE A 53 -11.32 -2.65 -3.87
C ILE A 53 -10.73 -4.05 -3.85
N ASP A 54 -11.24 -4.92 -4.70
CA ASP A 54 -10.66 -6.24 -4.89
C ASP A 54 -9.25 -6.12 -5.49
N ARG A 55 -8.31 -6.93 -5.00
CA ARG A 55 -6.92 -6.92 -5.50
C ARG A 55 -6.84 -7.25 -6.99
N ILE A 56 -7.80 -8.02 -7.52
CA ILE A 56 -7.90 -8.34 -8.95
C ILE A 56 -8.28 -7.14 -9.82
N GLU A 57 -8.87 -6.09 -9.25
CA GLU A 57 -9.21 -4.87 -9.99
C GLU A 57 -8.01 -3.92 -10.12
N LEU A 58 -6.96 -4.10 -9.30
CA LEU A 58 -5.77 -3.25 -9.36
C LEU A 58 -5.05 -3.39 -10.71
N PRO A 59 -4.55 -2.28 -11.29
CA PRO A 59 -3.82 -2.34 -12.53
C PRO A 59 -2.54 -3.15 -12.36
N LYS A 60 -2.15 -3.83 -13.44
CA LYS A 60 -0.84 -4.48 -13.52
C LYS A 60 0.24 -3.40 -13.44
N LEU A 61 1.25 -3.66 -12.62
CA LEU A 61 2.38 -2.76 -12.44
C LEU A 61 3.48 -3.05 -13.46
N ASP A 62 4.21 -2.01 -13.83
CA ASP A 62 5.44 -2.16 -14.62
C ASP A 62 6.50 -2.92 -13.83
N LYS A 63 7.54 -3.41 -14.53
CA LYS A 63 8.70 -4.02 -13.88
C LYS A 63 9.29 -3.03 -12.86
N LYS A 64 9.57 -3.52 -11.64
CA LYS A 64 10.07 -2.77 -10.47
C LYS A 64 9.09 -1.81 -9.78
N LYS A 65 7.80 -1.82 -10.12
CA LYS A 65 6.77 -1.13 -9.32
C LYS A 65 6.05 -2.13 -8.41
N PHE A 66 5.77 -1.72 -7.18
CA PHE A 66 5.13 -2.56 -6.16
C PHE A 66 4.05 -1.77 -5.44
N TYR A 67 2.94 -2.43 -5.10
CA TYR A 67 2.00 -1.86 -4.13
C TYR A 67 2.61 -1.99 -2.73
N TYR A 68 2.44 -0.97 -1.88
CA TYR A 68 2.92 -1.05 -0.49
C TYR A 68 2.38 -2.28 0.25
N ASN A 69 1.12 -2.64 -0.01
CA ASN A 69 0.49 -3.82 0.58
C ASN A 69 1.17 -5.14 0.17
N ASP A 70 1.88 -5.18 -0.96
CA ASP A 70 2.65 -6.33 -1.38
C ASP A 70 3.99 -6.43 -0.64
N LEU A 71 4.53 -5.29 -0.19
CA LEU A 71 5.80 -5.17 0.53
C LEU A 71 5.66 -5.41 2.04
N ILE A 72 4.53 -5.01 2.61
CA ILE A 72 4.25 -5.22 4.03
C ILE A 72 4.20 -6.73 4.35
N HIS A 73 4.79 -7.10 5.48
CA HIS A 73 5.02 -8.47 5.95
C HIS A 73 6.04 -9.30 5.14
N MET A 74 6.80 -8.68 4.23
CA MET A 74 7.94 -9.36 3.61
C MET A 74 9.08 -9.54 4.62
N LYS A 75 9.74 -10.69 4.59
CA LYS A 75 10.96 -10.93 5.37
C LYS A 75 12.16 -10.29 4.67
N ALA A 76 12.91 -9.47 5.39
CA ALA A 76 14.11 -8.83 4.88
C ALA A 76 15.35 -9.67 5.23
N TYR A 77 16.23 -9.84 4.26
CA TYR A 77 17.48 -10.57 4.40
C TYR A 77 18.68 -9.72 3.98
N ILE A 78 19.80 -9.88 4.69
CA ILE A 78 21.11 -9.49 4.19
C ILE A 78 21.89 -10.79 3.98
N LYS A 79 22.29 -11.07 2.73
CA LYS A 79 22.85 -12.37 2.33
C LYS A 79 21.91 -13.53 2.73
N LYS A 80 22.27 -14.30 3.77
CA LYS A 80 21.48 -15.42 4.31
C LYS A 80 20.86 -15.15 5.68
N LYS A 81 21.14 -14.00 6.29
CA LYS A 81 20.66 -13.64 7.64
C LYS A 81 19.36 -12.86 7.51
N GLN A 82 18.30 -13.31 8.16
CA GLN A 82 17.08 -12.52 8.30
C GLN A 82 17.35 -11.35 9.24
N VAL A 83 16.99 -10.14 8.80
CA VAL A 83 17.22 -8.89 9.55
C VAL A 83 15.94 -8.21 9.99
N GLY A 84 14.79 -8.81 9.70
CA GLY A 84 13.50 -8.37 10.20
C GLY A 84 12.35 -8.66 9.25
N VAL A 85 11.23 -8.00 9.50
CA VAL A 85 10.02 -8.04 8.68
C VAL A 85 9.60 -6.61 8.37
N VAL A 86 9.22 -6.33 7.13
CA VAL A 86 8.66 -5.04 6.73
C VAL A 86 7.32 -4.86 7.44
N MET A 87 7.22 -3.86 8.31
CA MET A 87 6.00 -3.52 9.02
C MET A 87 5.23 -2.39 8.33
N ASN A 88 5.95 -1.51 7.64
CA ASN A 88 5.34 -0.38 6.96
C ASN A 88 6.17 0.08 5.76
N VAL A 89 5.53 0.84 4.88
CA VAL A 89 6.17 1.61 3.82
C VAL A 89 5.68 3.04 3.93
N LYS A 90 6.60 3.98 4.17
CA LYS A 90 6.26 5.40 4.32
C LYS A 90 7.06 6.26 3.36
N ASN A 91 6.38 7.24 2.77
CA ASN A 91 7.03 8.30 2.03
C ASN A 91 7.34 9.46 2.98
N HIS A 92 8.63 9.77 3.17
CA HIS A 92 9.09 10.86 4.05
C HIS A 92 9.41 12.16 3.27
N GLY A 93 8.89 12.30 2.05
CA GLY A 93 9.09 13.47 1.19
C GLY A 93 10.33 13.37 0.29
N ALA A 94 11.42 12.77 0.77
CA ALA A 94 12.62 12.49 -0.03
C ALA A 94 12.57 11.16 -0.79
N GLY A 95 11.58 10.31 -0.52
CA GLY A 95 11.45 8.98 -1.09
C GLY A 95 10.63 8.05 -0.19
N ASP A 96 10.46 6.82 -0.67
CA ASP A 96 9.81 5.75 0.08
C ASP A 96 10.84 5.02 0.96
N TYR A 97 10.45 4.67 2.18
CA TYR A 97 11.24 3.93 3.15
C TYR A 97 10.48 2.71 3.65
N LEU A 98 11.20 1.62 3.84
CA LEU A 98 10.72 0.42 4.53
C LEU A 98 11.04 0.55 6.02
N GLU A 99 10.02 0.41 6.86
CA GLU A 99 10.16 0.23 8.30
C GLU A 99 10.30 -1.28 8.58
N ILE A 100 11.53 -1.75 8.81
CA ILE A 100 11.85 -3.16 9.04
C ILE A 100 12.05 -3.39 10.53
N LEU A 101 11.28 -4.33 11.10
CA LEU A 101 11.34 -4.64 12.53
C LEU A 101 12.01 -6.00 12.77
N ASP A 102 13.04 -6.02 13.62
CA ASP A 102 13.58 -7.23 14.24
C ASP A 102 13.38 -7.18 15.75
N LYS A 103 12.41 -7.96 16.25
CA LYS A 103 11.97 -7.99 17.65
C LYS A 103 11.55 -6.61 18.17
N LYS A 104 12.51 -5.82 18.67
CA LYS A 104 12.32 -4.46 19.21
C LYS A 104 13.14 -3.39 18.49
N LYS A 105 13.99 -3.79 17.54
CA LYS A 105 14.84 -2.87 16.78
C LYS A 105 14.17 -2.58 15.45
N GLU A 106 13.87 -1.31 15.21
CA GLU A 106 13.39 -0.81 13.94
C GLU A 106 14.58 -0.33 13.09
N ILE A 107 14.53 -0.63 11.80
CA ILE A 107 15.52 -0.23 10.80
C ILE A 107 14.76 0.45 9.67
N LEU A 108 15.14 1.69 9.36
CA LEU A 108 14.63 2.41 8.20
C LEU A 108 15.54 2.17 7.00
N VAL A 109 14.96 1.66 5.92
CA VAL A 109 15.68 1.34 4.70
C VAL A 109 15.10 2.12 3.53
N PRO A 110 15.87 2.94 2.80
CA PRO A 110 15.40 3.57 1.57
C PRO A 110 14.93 2.51 0.56
N PHE A 111 13.75 2.71 -0.02
CA PHE A 111 13.21 1.82 -1.03
C PHE A 111 13.68 2.26 -2.42
N ASN A 112 14.93 1.91 -2.76
CA ASN A 112 15.55 2.21 -4.05
C ASN A 112 16.49 1.08 -4.50
N ASP A 113 16.98 1.16 -5.74
CA ASP A 113 17.85 0.14 -6.36
C ASP A 113 19.23 0.01 -5.66
N ASP A 114 19.68 1.01 -4.89
CA ASP A 114 20.96 0.96 -4.17
C ASP A 114 20.86 0.09 -2.92
N HIS A 115 19.75 0.19 -2.20
CA HIS A 115 19.54 -0.51 -0.92
C HIS A 115 18.81 -1.85 -1.06
N ILE A 116 18.07 -2.06 -2.15
CA ILE A 116 17.31 -3.28 -2.40
C ILE A 116 17.88 -4.02 -3.62
N GLU A 117 18.44 -5.21 -3.40
CA GLU A 117 19.02 -6.04 -4.48
C GLU A 117 17.93 -6.82 -5.24
N GLU A 118 17.03 -7.45 -4.50
CA GLU A 118 16.02 -8.34 -5.07
C GLU A 118 14.74 -8.35 -4.21
N ILE A 119 13.59 -8.49 -4.88
CA ILE A 119 12.27 -8.62 -4.27
C ILE A 119 11.54 -9.81 -4.91
N ASP A 120 11.22 -10.82 -4.11
CA ASP A 120 10.37 -11.94 -4.51
C ASP A 120 9.02 -11.87 -3.78
N ILE A 121 8.03 -11.29 -4.48
CA ILE A 121 6.67 -11.09 -3.98
C ILE A 121 5.96 -12.43 -3.70
N LYS A 122 6.25 -13.48 -4.48
CA LYS A 122 5.62 -14.80 -4.30
C LYS A 122 6.11 -15.45 -3.01
N LYS A 123 7.41 -15.36 -2.74
CA LYS A 123 8.01 -15.88 -1.50
C LYS A 123 7.87 -14.95 -0.31
N LYS A 124 7.41 -13.70 -0.52
CA LYS A 124 7.38 -12.63 0.48
C LYS A 124 8.75 -12.38 1.13
N VAL A 125 9.79 -12.31 0.30
CA VAL A 125 11.16 -12.00 0.77
C VAL A 125 11.80 -10.89 -0.06
N LEU A 126 12.58 -10.05 0.59
CA LEU A 126 13.42 -9.05 -0.06
C LEU A 126 14.85 -9.15 0.47
N PHE A 127 15.80 -8.79 -0.39
CA PHE A 127 17.22 -8.83 -0.11
C PHE A 127 17.78 -7.41 -0.12
N LEU A 128 18.42 -7.04 0.98
CA LEU A 128 19.06 -5.74 1.17
C LEU A 128 20.52 -5.81 0.74
N ASN A 129 21.00 -4.72 0.13
CA ASN A 129 22.39 -4.61 -0.32
C ASN A 129 23.34 -4.59 0.89
N PRO A 130 24.24 -5.59 1.04
CA PRO A 130 25.16 -5.68 2.16
C PRO A 130 26.21 -4.56 2.19
N SER A 131 26.41 -3.82 1.10
CA SER A 131 27.37 -2.71 1.03
C SER A 131 26.95 -1.51 1.89
N TYR A 132 25.66 -1.42 2.26
CA TYR A 132 25.09 -0.32 3.03
C TYR A 132 24.81 -0.67 4.49
N TYR A 133 24.97 -1.94 4.88
CA TYR A 133 24.53 -2.44 6.18
C TYR A 133 25.56 -3.40 6.76
N GLU A 134 26.05 -3.08 7.96
CA GLU A 134 26.91 -3.98 8.73
C GLU A 134 26.07 -5.15 9.29
N ILE A 135 26.64 -6.35 9.25
CA ILE A 135 25.96 -7.63 9.60
C ILE A 135 26.24 -8.03 11.04
#